data_AF-A0A2U2RTT7-F1
#
_entry.id   AF-A0A2U2RTT7-F1
#
_cell.length_a   1.000
_cell.length_b   1.000
_cell.length_c   1.000
_cell.angle_alpha   90.00
_cell.angle_beta   90.00
_cell.angle_gamma   90.00
#
_symmetry.space_group_name_H-M   'P 1'
#
loop_
_entity.id
_entity.type
_entity.pdbx_description
1 polymer ?
#
loop_
_entity_poly.entity_id
_entity_poly.type
_entity_poly.pdbx_seq_one_letter_code
_entity_poly.pdbx_strand_id
1 'polypeptide(L)'
;MGTPIYAHPLSGVTKVPDGATTVDIVYVDDERNPQEPPASGGGSAEITDGAVTTTKIADGAVTSAKLAPGVIPTVPGKASTSADGLMSKEDKSKLDGVASGANAYVLPAATTSALGGVKQVAHVADPAGDTPTKAEYIALRDALVTAGIMSAS
;
A
#
# COMPACT_ATOMS: atom_id res chain seq x y z
N MET A 1 -30.18 34.42 -57.24
CA MET A 1 -30.59 33.03 -56.94
C MET A 1 -29.65 32.12 -57.74
N GLY A 2 -28.59 31.61 -57.12
CA GLY A 2 -27.65 30.71 -57.81
C GLY A 2 -28.27 29.33 -58.04
N THR A 3 -27.92 28.65 -59.12
CA THR A 3 -28.34 27.26 -59.36
C THR A 3 -27.61 26.34 -58.38
N PRO A 4 -28.31 25.44 -57.65
CA PRO A 4 -27.65 24.56 -56.69
C PRO A 4 -26.71 23.58 -57.39
N ILE A 5 -25.56 23.30 -56.77
CA ILE A 5 -24.64 22.27 -57.23
C ILE A 5 -24.91 21.02 -56.39
N TYR A 6 -25.24 19.94 -57.09
CA TYR A 6 -25.53 18.64 -56.49
C TYR A 6 -24.23 17.86 -56.29
N ALA A 7 -23.95 17.48 -55.05
CA ALA A 7 -22.79 16.67 -54.71
C ALA A 7 -23.24 15.26 -54.31
N HIS A 8 -22.67 14.26 -54.98
CA HIS A 8 -22.84 12.86 -54.65
C HIS A 8 -21.85 12.43 -53.57
N PRO A 9 -22.24 11.58 -52.60
CA PRO A 9 -21.38 11.16 -51.49
C PRO A 9 -20.10 10.44 -51.95
N LEU A 10 -20.06 9.90 -53.17
CA LEU A 10 -18.92 9.13 -53.71
C LEU A 10 -18.20 9.79 -54.91
N SER A 11 -18.75 10.83 -55.53
CA SER A 11 -18.18 11.43 -56.76
C SER A 11 -17.67 12.86 -56.63
N GLY A 12 -17.85 13.51 -55.47
CA GLY A 12 -17.38 14.89 -55.26
C GLY A 12 -18.12 15.93 -56.13
N VAL A 13 -17.87 17.20 -55.85
CA VAL A 13 -18.58 18.33 -56.48
C VAL A 13 -18.28 18.36 -57.99
N THR A 14 -19.29 18.10 -58.83
CA THR A 14 -19.02 17.78 -60.25
C THR A 14 -18.71 18.99 -61.14
N LYS A 15 -19.05 20.24 -60.79
CA LYS A 15 -18.47 21.46 -61.40
C LYS A 15 -19.00 22.73 -60.75
N VAL A 16 -18.16 23.72 -60.50
CA VAL A 16 -18.60 25.08 -60.15
C VAL A 16 -18.89 25.87 -61.45
N PRO A 17 -20.06 26.50 -61.60
CA PRO A 17 -20.34 27.40 -62.73
C PRO A 17 -19.38 28.59 -62.73
N ASP A 18 -18.88 28.98 -63.90
CA ASP A 18 -17.95 30.11 -64.03
C ASP A 18 -18.64 31.43 -63.66
N GLY A 19 -18.03 32.20 -62.74
CA GLY A 19 -18.58 33.46 -62.22
C GLY A 19 -19.49 33.38 -60.98
N ALA A 20 -19.65 32.22 -60.33
CA ALA A 20 -20.42 32.11 -59.09
C ALA A 20 -19.68 32.73 -57.87
N THR A 21 -20.35 33.62 -57.13
CA THR A 21 -19.83 34.25 -55.89
C THR A 21 -20.32 33.56 -54.60
N THR A 22 -21.38 32.75 -54.69
CA THR A 22 -21.94 31.95 -53.59
C THR A 22 -22.42 30.61 -54.16
N VAL A 23 -22.17 29.52 -53.43
CA VAL A 23 -22.55 28.15 -53.82
C VAL A 23 -23.25 27.49 -52.64
N ASP A 24 -24.51 27.12 -52.83
CA ASP A 24 -25.24 26.25 -51.92
C ASP A 24 -24.97 24.79 -52.34
N ILE A 25 -24.29 24.04 -51.47
CA ILE A 25 -24.04 22.61 -51.68
C ILE A 25 -25.24 21.84 -51.15
N VAL A 26 -25.92 21.10 -52.03
CA VAL A 26 -27.00 20.18 -51.66
C VAL A 26 -26.50 18.75 -51.87
N TYR A 27 -26.45 17.97 -50.80
CA TYR A 27 -26.14 16.55 -50.86
C TYR A 27 -27.34 15.80 -51.43
N VAL A 28 -27.11 14.94 -52.42
CA VAL A 28 -28.18 14.15 -53.04
C VAL A 28 -27.78 12.69 -53.24
N ASP A 29 -28.78 11.81 -53.34
CA ASP A 29 -28.64 10.44 -53.80
C ASP A 29 -28.66 10.34 -55.33
N ASP A 30 -28.52 9.11 -55.88
CA ASP A 30 -28.28 8.88 -57.33
C ASP A 30 -29.48 9.30 -58.18
N GLU A 31 -30.63 9.44 -57.52
CA GLU A 31 -31.91 9.86 -58.08
C GLU A 31 -32.15 11.38 -57.91
N ARG A 32 -31.17 12.11 -57.38
CA ARG A 32 -31.17 13.55 -57.07
C ARG A 32 -32.12 13.96 -55.95
N ASN A 33 -32.53 13.05 -55.07
CA ASN A 33 -33.30 13.44 -53.90
C ASN A 33 -32.36 14.09 -52.86
N PRO A 34 -32.78 15.17 -52.19
CA PRO A 34 -32.02 15.75 -51.09
C PRO A 34 -31.76 14.72 -50.00
N GLN A 35 -30.49 14.54 -49.66
CA GLN A 35 -30.05 13.71 -48.55
C GLN A 35 -29.52 14.63 -47.45
N GLU A 36 -29.70 14.23 -46.19
CA GLU A 36 -28.96 14.87 -45.10
C GLU A 36 -27.46 14.80 -45.43
N PRO A 37 -26.69 15.86 -45.13
CA PRO A 37 -25.24 15.77 -45.26
C PRO A 37 -24.77 14.54 -44.48
N PRO A 38 -23.84 13.72 -45.03
CA PRO A 38 -23.34 12.58 -44.30
C PRO A 38 -22.90 13.06 -42.92
N ALA A 39 -23.40 12.41 -41.87
CA ALA A 39 -23.13 12.81 -40.49
C ALA A 39 -21.63 13.16 -40.37
N SER A 40 -21.34 14.35 -39.85
CA SER A 40 -20.01 14.97 -39.78
C SER A 40 -18.94 14.18 -38.99
N GLY A 41 -19.13 12.89 -38.72
CA GLY A 41 -18.18 11.99 -38.06
C GLY A 41 -17.49 11.05 -39.05
N GLY A 42 -16.87 11.59 -40.09
CA GLY A 42 -16.03 10.82 -41.00
C GLY A 42 -14.64 10.56 -40.40
N GLY A 43 -14.49 9.46 -39.66
CA GLY A 43 -13.18 8.92 -39.29
C GLY A 43 -13.19 8.11 -38.01
N SER A 44 -13.27 6.77 -38.13
CA SER A 44 -13.48 5.80 -37.03
C SER A 44 -14.87 5.88 -36.40
N ALA A 45 -15.46 4.72 -36.10
CA ALA A 45 -16.63 4.67 -35.24
C ALA A 45 -16.30 5.40 -33.93
N GLU A 46 -17.04 6.46 -33.62
CA GLU A 46 -16.88 7.18 -32.36
C GLU A 46 -17.35 6.28 -31.22
N ILE A 47 -16.60 6.30 -30.11
CA ILE A 47 -16.98 5.62 -28.89
C ILE A 47 -17.93 6.56 -28.14
N THR A 48 -19.23 6.25 -28.15
CA THR A 48 -20.20 7.00 -27.34
C THR A 48 -19.93 6.79 -25.84
N ASP A 49 -20.41 7.68 -24.98
CA ASP A 49 -20.30 7.48 -23.54
C ASP A 49 -20.91 6.13 -23.11
N GLY A 50 -20.24 5.45 -22.18
CA GLY A 50 -20.61 4.10 -21.76
C GLY A 50 -20.51 3.00 -22.84
N ALA A 51 -20.04 3.31 -24.07
CA ALA A 51 -19.95 2.31 -25.13
C ALA A 51 -18.94 1.20 -24.82
N VAL A 52 -17.96 1.42 -23.94
CA VAL A 52 -17.03 0.38 -23.49
C VAL A 52 -17.53 -0.18 -22.17
N THR A 53 -18.04 -1.41 -22.19
CA THR A 53 -18.50 -2.14 -21.01
C THR A 53 -17.58 -3.33 -20.73
N THR A 54 -17.67 -3.92 -19.53
CA THR A 54 -16.86 -5.08 -19.17
C THR A 54 -17.07 -6.27 -20.11
N THR A 55 -18.29 -6.51 -20.61
CA THR A 55 -18.55 -7.58 -21.59
C THR A 55 -17.84 -7.37 -22.93
N LYS A 56 -17.62 -6.11 -23.34
CA LYS A 56 -16.88 -5.78 -24.57
C LYS A 56 -15.36 -5.95 -24.40
N ILE A 57 -14.89 -6.11 -23.17
CA ILE A 57 -13.50 -6.38 -22.83
C ILE A 57 -13.41 -7.82 -22.30
N ALA A 58 -13.08 -8.76 -23.18
CA ALA A 58 -12.88 -10.15 -22.76
C ALA A 58 -11.77 -10.27 -21.70
N ASP A 59 -11.86 -11.31 -20.85
CA ASP A 59 -10.82 -11.59 -19.86
C ASP A 59 -9.45 -11.76 -20.53
N GLY A 60 -8.44 -11.06 -20.00
CA GLY A 60 -7.10 -11.03 -20.59
C GLY A 60 -6.98 -10.22 -21.90
N ALA A 61 -8.04 -9.54 -22.37
CA ALA A 61 -7.95 -8.69 -23.55
C ALA A 61 -7.02 -7.50 -23.33
N VAL A 62 -6.92 -6.97 -22.12
CA VAL A 62 -5.96 -5.93 -21.73
C VAL A 62 -4.88 -6.59 -20.86
N THR A 63 -3.68 -6.74 -21.43
CA THR A 63 -2.52 -7.33 -20.73
C THR A 63 -1.49 -6.26 -20.43
N SER A 64 -0.54 -6.58 -19.55
CA SER A 64 0.61 -5.71 -19.27
C SER A 64 1.40 -5.34 -20.53
N ALA A 65 1.49 -6.22 -21.53
CA ALA A 65 2.17 -5.93 -22.80
C ALA A 65 1.45 -4.87 -23.65
N LYS A 66 0.15 -4.65 -23.43
CA LYS A 66 -0.66 -3.64 -24.12
C LYS A 66 -0.68 -2.29 -23.38
N LEU A 67 -0.09 -2.24 -22.19
CA LEU A 67 -0.10 -1.07 -21.32
C LEU A 67 1.33 -0.55 -21.17
N ALA A 68 1.50 0.77 -21.28
CA ALA A 68 2.78 1.36 -20.94
C ALA A 68 3.07 1.18 -19.43
N PRO A 69 4.35 1.03 -19.04
CA PRO A 69 4.72 0.99 -17.63
C PRO A 69 4.19 2.20 -16.86
N GLY A 70 3.62 1.97 -15.67
CA GLY A 70 3.10 3.03 -14.79
C GLY A 70 1.66 3.50 -15.05
N VAL A 71 0.98 2.98 -16.07
CA VAL A 71 -0.43 3.33 -16.37
C VAL A 71 -1.39 2.81 -15.29
N ILE A 72 -1.13 1.61 -14.77
CA ILE A 72 -1.90 1.05 -13.65
C ILE A 72 -1.14 1.40 -12.35
N PRO A 73 -1.77 2.12 -11.39
CA PRO A 73 -1.19 2.30 -10.07
C PRO A 73 -0.93 0.95 -9.42
N THR A 74 0.31 0.69 -9.02
CA THR A 74 0.64 -0.53 -8.26
C THR A 74 0.02 -0.43 -6.88
N VAL A 75 -0.82 -1.40 -6.49
CA VAL A 75 -1.25 -1.56 -5.10
C VAL A 75 -0.09 -2.14 -4.29
N PRO A 76 0.44 -1.45 -3.27
CA PRO A 76 1.54 -1.97 -2.46
C PRO A 76 1.14 -3.28 -1.76
N GLY A 77 2.03 -4.26 -1.77
CA GLY A 77 1.84 -5.52 -1.05
C GLY A 77 1.99 -5.36 0.46
N LYS A 78 1.88 -6.47 1.19
CA LYS A 78 2.37 -6.53 2.58
C LYS A 78 3.88 -6.39 2.59
N ALA A 79 4.41 -5.65 3.55
CA ALA A 79 5.86 -5.56 3.72
C ALA A 79 6.43 -6.91 4.13
N SER A 80 7.61 -7.19 3.58
CA SER A 80 8.40 -8.37 3.92
C SER A 80 9.78 -7.92 4.40
N THR A 81 10.61 -8.88 4.80
CA THR A 81 12.02 -8.60 5.11
C THR A 81 12.85 -8.24 3.88
N SER A 82 12.33 -8.47 2.67
CA SER A 82 13.06 -8.27 1.41
C SER A 82 12.49 -7.16 0.51
N ALA A 83 11.28 -6.67 0.79
CA ALA A 83 10.60 -5.67 -0.01
C ALA A 83 9.66 -4.81 0.84
N ASP A 84 9.59 -3.53 0.48
CA ASP A 84 8.63 -2.58 1.05
C ASP A 84 7.19 -2.96 0.70
N GLY A 85 6.26 -2.55 1.55
CA GLY A 85 4.83 -2.69 1.31
C GLY A 85 4.08 -1.52 1.91
N LEU A 86 3.06 -1.79 2.72
CA LEU A 86 2.35 -0.76 3.50
C LEU A 86 3.21 -0.06 4.58
N MET A 87 4.39 -0.61 4.87
CA MET A 87 5.46 0.00 5.66
C MET A 87 6.80 -0.27 4.97
N SER A 88 7.86 0.42 5.36
CA SER A 88 9.21 0.11 4.85
C SER A 88 9.67 -1.27 5.33
N LYS A 89 10.50 -1.95 4.54
CA LYS A 89 11.18 -3.19 4.93
C LYS A 89 12.07 -2.96 6.15
N GLU A 90 12.65 -1.78 6.28
CA GLU A 90 13.44 -1.37 7.44
C GLU A 90 12.57 -1.35 8.71
N ASP A 91 11.38 -0.74 8.65
CA ASP A 91 10.49 -0.68 9.81
C ASP A 91 9.91 -2.06 10.14
N LYS A 92 9.61 -2.88 9.12
CA LYS A 92 9.22 -4.28 9.33
C LYS A 92 10.32 -5.07 10.02
N SER A 93 11.57 -4.92 9.59
CA SER A 93 12.73 -5.59 10.20
C SER A 93 12.95 -5.17 11.65
N LYS A 94 12.72 -3.90 12.00
CA LYS A 94 12.77 -3.44 13.40
C LYS A 94 11.68 -4.11 14.22
N LEU A 95 10.46 -4.23 13.69
CA LEU A 95 9.33 -4.82 14.41
C LEU A 95 9.43 -6.34 14.59
N ASP A 96 10.13 -7.05 13.71
CA ASP A 96 10.28 -8.52 13.79
C ASP A 96 10.98 -8.99 15.08
N GLY A 97 11.91 -8.19 15.61
CA GLY A 97 12.56 -8.47 16.90
C GLY A 97 11.78 -7.98 18.12
N VAL A 98 10.86 -7.03 17.94
CA VAL A 98 10.15 -6.38 19.05
C VAL A 98 9.18 -7.37 19.71
N ALA A 99 8.38 -8.13 18.95
CA ALA A 99 7.40 -9.05 19.56
C ALA A 99 8.05 -10.18 20.40
N SER A 100 9.22 -10.67 19.97
CA SER A 100 9.89 -11.80 20.64
C SER A 100 10.67 -11.39 21.90
N GLY A 101 10.95 -10.11 22.12
CA GLY A 101 11.84 -9.64 23.21
C GLY A 101 11.39 -8.40 23.96
N ALA A 102 10.32 -7.70 23.54
CA ALA A 102 9.91 -6.42 24.12
C ALA A 102 9.54 -6.48 25.60
N ASN A 103 9.10 -7.65 26.10
CA ASN A 103 8.69 -7.83 27.50
C ASN A 103 9.55 -8.85 28.26
N ALA A 104 10.67 -9.31 27.69
CA ALA A 104 11.53 -10.29 28.33
C ALA A 104 12.49 -9.63 29.33
N TYR A 105 11.95 -8.94 30.33
CA TYR A 105 12.76 -8.48 31.47
C TYR A 105 12.87 -9.61 32.50
N VAL A 106 14.03 -10.27 32.51
CA VAL A 106 14.40 -11.21 33.58
C VAL A 106 15.19 -10.43 34.62
N LEU A 107 14.68 -10.34 35.85
CA LEU A 107 15.38 -9.67 36.95
C LEU A 107 16.63 -10.50 37.33
N PRO A 108 17.86 -10.01 37.09
CA PRO A 108 19.07 -10.73 37.49
C PRO A 108 19.18 -10.79 39.01
N ALA A 109 19.88 -11.78 39.55
CA ALA A 109 20.25 -11.79 40.95
C ALA A 109 21.25 -10.66 41.24
N ALA A 110 21.14 -10.03 42.41
CA ALA A 110 22.10 -9.02 42.83
C ALA A 110 23.51 -9.63 42.96
N THR A 111 24.53 -8.84 42.59
CA THR A 111 25.93 -9.20 42.81
C THR A 111 26.66 -8.00 43.43
N THR A 112 27.90 -8.21 43.86
CA THR A 112 28.75 -7.12 44.37
C THR A 112 29.11 -6.07 43.30
N SER A 113 28.85 -6.34 42.02
CA SER A 113 29.19 -5.46 40.89
C SER A 113 27.99 -5.07 40.03
N ALA A 114 26.79 -5.58 40.31
CA ALA A 114 25.59 -5.32 39.53
C ALA A 114 24.33 -5.33 40.40
N LEU A 115 23.43 -4.37 40.12
CA LEU A 115 22.11 -4.34 40.72
C LEU A 115 21.29 -5.55 40.24
N GLY A 116 20.46 -6.07 41.14
CA GLY A 116 19.55 -7.18 40.87
C GLY A 116 18.58 -7.41 42.02
N GLY A 117 17.73 -8.43 41.88
CA GLY A 117 16.80 -8.85 42.92
C GLY A 117 17.50 -9.63 44.04
N VAL A 118 16.99 -9.44 45.27
CA VAL A 118 17.30 -10.28 46.44
C VAL A 118 16.03 -10.97 46.92
N LYS A 119 16.18 -12.14 47.56
CA LYS A 119 15.05 -12.81 48.23
C LYS A 119 14.86 -12.24 49.63
N GLN A 120 13.64 -12.33 50.17
CA GLN A 120 13.44 -12.08 51.60
C GLN A 120 14.15 -13.16 52.42
N VAL A 121 14.79 -12.76 53.50
CA VAL A 121 15.43 -13.69 54.44
C VAL A 121 14.38 -14.38 55.30
N ALA A 122 14.62 -15.64 55.67
CA ALA A 122 13.80 -16.32 56.67
C ALA A 122 13.91 -15.58 58.02
N HIS A 123 12.85 -15.66 58.83
CA HIS A 123 12.85 -15.07 60.17
C HIS A 123 13.95 -15.69 61.04
N VAL A 124 14.76 -14.83 61.66
CA VAL A 124 15.75 -15.21 62.67
C VAL A 124 15.21 -14.69 64.01
N ALA A 125 15.10 -15.58 65.00
CA ALA A 125 14.55 -15.23 66.32
C ALA A 125 15.45 -14.21 67.03
N ASP A 126 14.83 -13.40 67.89
CA ASP A 126 15.54 -12.44 68.72
C ASP A 126 16.47 -13.15 69.73
N PRO A 127 17.58 -12.50 70.15
CA PRO A 127 18.47 -13.06 71.15
C PRO A 127 17.74 -13.37 72.46
N ALA A 128 18.07 -14.50 73.08
CA ALA A 128 17.40 -14.93 74.32
C ALA A 128 17.76 -14.06 75.55
N GLY A 129 18.77 -13.20 75.45
CA GLY A 129 19.19 -12.30 76.53
C GLY A 129 19.78 -10.99 76.02
N ASP A 130 20.19 -10.11 76.94
CA ASP A 130 20.60 -8.72 76.63
C ASP A 130 21.88 -8.62 75.79
N THR A 131 22.67 -9.69 75.73
CA THR A 131 23.90 -9.75 74.92
C THR A 131 23.79 -10.84 73.85
N PRO A 132 23.79 -10.47 72.55
CA PRO A 132 23.80 -11.44 71.47
C PRO A 132 25.01 -12.38 71.57
N THR A 133 24.75 -13.67 71.47
CA THR A 133 25.77 -14.71 71.45
C THR A 133 26.40 -14.83 70.07
N LYS A 134 27.60 -15.42 70.01
CA LYS A 134 28.26 -15.76 68.74
C LYS A 134 27.40 -16.67 67.85
N ALA A 135 26.62 -17.58 68.45
CA ALA A 135 25.75 -18.50 67.73
C ALA A 135 24.59 -17.76 67.05
N GLU A 136 23.94 -16.82 67.74
CA GLU A 136 22.85 -16.01 67.20
C GLU A 136 23.33 -15.10 66.06
N TYR A 137 24.51 -14.49 66.20
CA TYR A 137 25.12 -13.71 65.12
C TYR A 137 25.42 -14.55 63.88
N ILE A 138 25.99 -15.75 64.07
CA ILE A 138 26.25 -16.69 62.98
C ILE A 138 24.95 -17.09 62.29
N ALA A 139 23.88 -17.36 63.05
CA ALA A 139 22.57 -17.69 62.48
C ALA A 139 22.02 -16.58 61.58
N LEU A 140 22.13 -15.31 62.01
CA LEU A 140 21.73 -14.17 61.19
C LEU A 140 22.56 -14.06 59.91
N ARG A 141 23.90 -14.14 60.03
CA ARG A 141 24.80 -14.08 58.88
C ARG A 141 24.49 -15.19 57.87
N ASP A 142 24.35 -16.42 58.35
CA ASP A 142 24.12 -17.59 57.50
C ASP A 142 22.76 -17.48 56.78
N ALA A 143 21.74 -16.94 57.44
CA ALA A 143 20.43 -16.67 56.82
C ALA A 143 20.55 -15.64 55.67
N LEU A 144 21.28 -14.54 55.89
CA LEU A 144 21.49 -13.49 54.89
C LEU A 144 22.36 -13.95 53.70
N VAL A 145 23.38 -14.77 53.95
CA VAL A 145 24.20 -15.38 52.89
C VAL A 145 23.37 -16.38 52.09
N THR A 146 22.58 -17.23 52.75
CA THR A 146 21.67 -18.19 52.10
C THR A 146 20.63 -17.50 51.23
N ALA A 147 20.13 -16.33 51.65
CA ALA A 147 19.20 -15.51 50.88
C ALA A 147 19.85 -14.77 49.68
N GLY A 148 21.18 -14.82 49.55
CA GLY A 148 21.94 -14.12 48.52
C GLY A 148 22.00 -12.59 48.73
N ILE A 149 21.74 -12.12 49.95
CA ILE A 149 21.80 -10.69 50.31
C ILE A 149 23.25 -10.29 50.62
N MET A 150 24.01 -11.19 51.24
CA MET A 150 25.44 -11.02 51.53
C MET A 150 26.29 -12.04 50.75
N SER A 151 27.52 -11.66 50.38
CA SER A 151 28.48 -12.58 49.79
C SER A 151 28.88 -13.69 50.76
N ALA A 152 29.10 -14.90 50.25
CA ALA A 152 29.62 -16.03 51.04
C ALA A 152 31.13 -15.94 51.31
N SER A 153 31.83 -15.06 50.57
CA SER A 153 33.28 -14.84 50.60
C SER A 153 33.64 -13.39 50.34
#